data_AF-A0AAP0YXV4-F1
#
_entry.id   AF-A0AAP0YXV4-F1
#
_cell.length_a   1.000
_cell.length_b   1.000
_cell.length_c   1.000
_cell.angle_alpha   90.00
_cell.angle_beta   90.00
_cell.angle_gamma   90.00
#
_symmetry.space_group_name_H-M   'P 1'
#
loop_
_entity.id
_entity.type
_entity.pdbx_description
1 polymer ?
#
loop_
_entity_poly.entity_id
_entity_poly.type
_entity_poly.pdbx_seq_one_letter_code
_entity_poly.pdbx_strand_id
1 'polypeptide(L)'
;MQAMQRVSAPVYVVSHHGKTFRCFSRATAIKRLAHFMSQRMFYRAGIETRPVTRIDRDDTTIHYVNRPTQRYWNAQVRCGRRLRRLLSKK
;
A
#
# COMPACT_ATOMS: atom_id res chain seq x y z
N MET A 1 -33.30 -5.30 9.16
CA MET A 1 -31.96 -4.80 8.77
C MET A 1 -31.31 -5.90 7.94
N GLN A 2 -31.18 -5.74 6.61
CA GLN A 2 -30.46 -6.73 5.81
C GLN A 2 -28.96 -6.53 6.01
N ALA A 3 -28.24 -7.59 6.39
CA ALA A 3 -26.80 -7.55 6.64
C ALA A 3 -25.96 -7.57 5.35
N MET A 4 -26.53 -8.00 4.20
CA MET A 4 -25.83 -8.11 2.93
C MET A 4 -26.70 -7.67 1.76
N GLN A 5 -26.15 -6.83 0.87
CA GLN A 5 -26.82 -6.36 -0.35
C GLN A 5 -25.86 -6.48 -1.54
N ARG A 6 -26.33 -7.07 -2.64
CA ARG A 6 -25.59 -7.10 -3.90
C ARG A 6 -25.75 -5.75 -4.61
N VAL A 7 -24.65 -5.07 -4.86
CA VAL A 7 -24.63 -3.77 -5.58
C VAL A 7 -23.82 -3.89 -6.88
N SER A 8 -24.31 -3.25 -7.94
CA SER A 8 -23.54 -3.07 -9.18
C SER A 8 -22.64 -1.86 -9.02
N ALA A 9 -21.41 -2.08 -8.55
CA ALA A 9 -20.42 -1.03 -8.31
C ALA A 9 -19.14 -1.27 -9.12
N PRO A 10 -18.46 -0.21 -9.58
CA PRO A 10 -17.21 -0.35 -10.32
C PRO A 10 -16.12 -0.95 -9.43
N VAL A 11 -15.48 -2.01 -9.90
CA VAL A 11 -14.29 -2.60 -9.28
C VAL A 11 -13.05 -2.07 -10.00
N TYR A 12 -12.16 -1.44 -9.25
CA TYR A 12 -10.88 -0.97 -9.75
C TYR A 12 -9.84 -2.09 -9.62
N VAL A 13 -9.17 -2.42 -10.71
CA VAL A 13 -8.14 -3.46 -10.72
C VAL A 13 -6.77 -2.82 -10.76
N VAL A 14 -5.93 -3.16 -9.78
CA VAL A 14 -4.53 -2.76 -9.73
C VAL A 14 -3.68 -4.00 -9.99
N SER A 15 -3.00 -4.04 -11.14
CA SER A 15 -2.07 -5.10 -11.51
C SER A 15 -0.65 -4.55 -11.58
N HIS A 16 0.26 -5.10 -10.78
CA HIS A 16 1.66 -4.68 -10.78
C HIS A 16 2.57 -5.81 -10.30
N HIS A 17 3.66 -6.08 -11.04
CA HIS A 17 4.66 -7.12 -10.71
C HIS A 17 4.05 -8.48 -10.35
N GLY A 18 3.15 -8.99 -11.19
CA GLY A 18 2.52 -10.30 -11.02
C GLY A 18 1.46 -10.37 -9.91
N LYS A 19 1.20 -9.26 -9.20
CA LYS A 19 0.13 -9.18 -8.19
C LYS A 19 -1.04 -8.37 -8.71
N THR A 20 -2.24 -8.87 -8.48
CA THR A 20 -3.49 -8.21 -8.87
C THR A 20 -4.40 -8.03 -7.66
N PHE A 21 -4.95 -6.82 -7.50
CA PHE A 21 -5.87 -6.48 -6.41
C PHE A 21 -7.12 -5.81 -6.95
N ARG A 22 -8.28 -6.31 -6.49
CA ARG A 22 -9.58 -5.68 -6.70
C ARG A 22 -9.84 -4.69 -5.57
N CYS A 23 -10.18 -3.46 -5.94
CA CYS A 23 -10.42 -2.35 -5.02
C CYS A 23 -11.82 -1.79 -5.27
N PHE A 24 -12.58 -1.59 -4.19
CA PHE A 24 -13.95 -1.06 -4.27
C PHE A 24 -14.00 0.47 -4.44
N SER A 25 -12.85 1.15 -4.45
CA SER A 25 -12.78 2.59 -4.71
C SER A 25 -11.53 2.99 -5.48
N ARG A 26 -11.66 4.04 -6.30
CA ARG A 26 -10.55 4.63 -7.06
C ARG A 26 -9.42 5.11 -6.15
N ALA A 27 -9.79 5.72 -5.02
CA ALA A 27 -8.82 6.21 -4.04
C ALA A 27 -7.98 5.07 -3.45
N THR A 28 -8.61 3.94 -3.09
CA THR A 28 -7.91 2.75 -2.60
C THR A 28 -7.01 2.14 -3.68
N ALA A 29 -7.50 2.07 -4.93
CA ALA A 29 -6.70 1.60 -6.05
C ALA A 29 -5.43 2.45 -6.26
N ILE A 30 -5.55 3.77 -6.26
CA ILE A 30 -4.41 4.69 -6.36
C ILE A 30 -3.45 4.52 -5.18
N LYS A 31 -3.97 4.39 -3.95
CA LYS A 31 -3.13 4.17 -2.75
C LYS A 31 -2.35 2.84 -2.83
N ARG A 32 -2.99 1.77 -3.31
CA ARG A 32 -2.38 0.46 -3.56
C ARG A 32 -1.31 0.55 -4.65
N LEU A 33 -1.59 1.21 -5.76
CA LEU A 33 -0.62 1.38 -6.84
C LEU A 33 0.60 2.18 -6.35
N ALA A 34 0.37 3.29 -5.64
CA ALA A 34 1.46 4.08 -5.05
C ALA A 34 2.31 3.25 -4.08
N HIS A 35 1.68 2.42 -3.24
CA HIS A 35 2.38 1.49 -2.34
C HIS A 35 3.31 0.55 -3.12
N PHE A 36 2.82 -0.10 -4.18
CA PHE A 36 3.63 -1.07 -4.93
C PHE A 36 4.81 -0.41 -5.65
N MET A 37 4.57 0.74 -6.29
CA MET A 37 5.62 1.47 -6.99
C MET A 37 6.71 1.94 -6.00
N SER A 38 6.32 2.51 -4.86
CA SER A 38 7.27 2.94 -3.83
C SER A 38 7.98 1.75 -3.17
N GLN A 39 7.27 0.68 -2.83
CA GLN A 39 7.87 -0.50 -2.21
C GLN A 39 8.91 -1.15 -3.14
N ARG A 40 8.61 -1.28 -4.44
CA ARG A 40 9.57 -1.82 -5.40
C ARG A 40 10.82 -0.97 -5.49
N MET A 41 10.66 0.35 -5.57
CA MET A 41 11.79 1.27 -5.66
C MET A 41 12.70 1.16 -4.44
N PHE A 42 12.13 1.19 -3.24
CA PHE A 42 12.90 1.05 -2.00
C PHE A 42 13.59 -0.31 -1.90
N TYR A 43 12.89 -1.39 -2.26
CA TYR A 43 13.45 -2.74 -2.32
C TYR A 43 14.67 -2.81 -3.27
N ARG A 44 14.56 -2.26 -4.48
CA ARG A 44 15.68 -2.24 -5.44
C ARG A 44 16.84 -1.35 -4.99
N ALA A 45 16.58 -0.34 -4.16
CA ALA A 45 17.58 0.53 -3.60
C ALA A 45 18.20 -0.01 -2.29
N GLY A 46 17.76 -1.17 -1.78
CA GLY A 46 18.20 -1.70 -0.50
C GLY A 46 17.79 -0.84 0.71
N ILE A 47 16.77 0.01 0.56
CA ILE A 47 16.32 0.92 1.62
C ILE A 47 15.18 0.27 2.38
N GLU A 48 15.34 0.12 3.69
CA GLU A 48 14.32 -0.41 4.57
C GLU A 48 13.06 0.48 4.59
N THR A 49 11.88 -0.14 4.45
CA THR A 49 10.59 0.57 4.44
C THR A 49 9.84 0.49 5.76
N ARG A 50 9.97 -0.63 6.49
CA ARG A 50 9.30 -0.90 7.76
C ARG A 50 10.25 -1.70 8.65
N PRO A 51 10.89 -1.06 9.64
CA PRO A 51 11.76 -1.76 10.57
C PRO A 51 11.01 -2.83 11.35
N VAL A 52 11.67 -3.92 11.69
CA VAL A 52 11.14 -4.95 12.58
C VAL A 52 11.90 -4.87 13.90
N THR A 53 11.20 -4.55 14.98
CA THR A 53 11.80 -4.56 16.33
C THR A 53 11.60 -5.92 16.95
N ARG A 54 12.69 -6.55 17.39
CA ARG A 54 12.63 -7.74 18.23
C ARG A 54 12.42 -7.30 19.68
N ILE A 55 11.38 -7.83 20.32
CA ILE A 55 11.07 -7.59 21.72
C ILE A 55 11.10 -8.94 22.41
N ASP A 56 12.02 -9.11 23.35
CA ASP A 56 12.10 -10.30 24.20
C ASP A 56 11.41 -10.00 25.53
N ARG A 57 10.39 -10.80 25.86
CA ARG A 57 9.62 -10.65 27.09
C ARG A 57 9.08 -12.01 27.53
N ASP A 58 9.25 -12.33 28.82
CA ASP A 58 8.65 -13.49 29.49
C ASP A 58 8.84 -14.79 28.66
N ASP A 59 10.11 -15.13 28.38
CA ASP A 59 10.55 -16.28 27.55
C ASP A 59 10.01 -16.32 26.11
N THR A 60 9.39 -15.25 25.63
CA THR A 60 8.83 -15.14 24.29
C THR A 60 9.53 -14.05 23.47
N THR A 61 9.99 -14.41 22.28
CA THR A 61 10.43 -13.44 21.27
C THR A 61 9.25 -13.00 20.41
N ILE A 62 9.00 -11.69 20.37
CA ILE A 62 8.01 -11.07 19.49
C ILE A 62 8.73 -10.21 18.45
N HIS A 63 8.38 -10.41 17.17
CA HIS A 63 8.83 -9.57 16.07
C HIS A 63 7.76 -8.52 15.73
N TYR A 64 7.94 -7.30 16.23
CA TYR A 64 7.01 -6.20 16.01
C TYR A 64 7.30 -5.47 14.69
N VAL A 65 6.35 -5.51 13.76
CA VAL A 65 6.44 -4.78 12.49
C VAL A 65 6.08 -3.31 12.71
N ASN A 66 7.09 -2.44 12.69
CA ASN A 66 6.88 -1.03 12.97
C ASN A 66 6.06 -0.30 11.90
N ARG A 67 5.73 0.95 12.22
CA ARG A 67 5.21 1.90 11.23
C ARG A 67 6.23 2.10 10.11
N PRO A 68 5.76 2.36 8.88
CA PRO A 68 6.67 2.69 7.79
C PRO A 68 7.51 3.91 8.09
N THR A 69 8.75 3.91 7.58
CA THR A 69 9.66 5.05 7.74
C THR A 69 9.04 6.31 7.14
N GLN A 70 9.33 7.48 7.73
CA GLN A 70 8.80 8.76 7.22
C GLN A 70 9.20 8.98 5.75
N ARG A 71 10.40 8.56 5.37
CA ARG A 71 10.90 8.61 3.99
C ARG A 71 10.02 7.79 3.04
N TYR A 72 9.67 6.56 3.45
CA TYR A 72 8.77 5.70 2.69
C TYR A 72 7.37 6.31 2.57
N TRP A 73 6.82 6.79 3.69
CA TRP A 73 5.52 7.45 3.71
C TRP A 73 5.46 8.64 2.75
N ASN A 74 6.46 9.52 2.81
CA ASN A 74 6.57 10.69 1.93
C ASN A 74 6.69 10.29 0.46
N ALA A 75 7.44 9.22 0.14
CA ALA A 75 7.53 8.70 -1.22
C ALA A 75 6.18 8.18 -1.73
N GLN A 76 5.45 7.42 -0.92
CA GLN A 76 4.13 6.91 -1.25
C GLN A 76 3.11 8.04 -1.47
N VAL A 77 3.10 9.05 -0.59
CA VAL A 77 2.22 10.24 -0.74
C VAL A 77 2.52 10.99 -2.03
N ARG A 78 3.79 11.25 -2.35
CA ARG A 78 4.19 11.91 -3.60
C ARG A 78 3.78 11.09 -4.83
N CYS A 79 4.00 9.78 -4.79
CA CYS A 79 3.59 8.87 -5.86
C CYS A 79 2.07 8.93 -6.06
N GLY A 80 1.28 8.84 -4.98
CA GLY A 80 -0.18 8.95 -5.04
C GLY A 80 -0.67 10.28 -5.62
N ARG A 81 -0.05 11.41 -5.25
CA ARG A 81 -0.35 12.73 -5.85
C ARG A 81 -0.06 12.76 -7.35
N ARG A 82 1.08 12.21 -7.78
CA ARG A 82 1.45 12.14 -9.21
C ARG A 82 0.49 11.25 -10.00
N LEU A 83 0.13 10.08 -9.48
CA LEU A 83 -0.83 9.18 -10.10
C LEU A 83 -2.20 9.85 -10.28
N ARG A 84 -2.69 10.59 -9.28
CA ARG A 84 -3.94 11.35 -9.39
C ARG A 84 -3.91 12.34 -10.55
N ARG A 85 -2.81 13.11 -10.69
CA ARG A 85 -2.62 14.08 -11.77
C ARG A 85 -2.49 13.43 -13.15
N LEU A 86 -1.82 12.28 -13.26
CA LEU A 86 -1.69 11.56 -14.53
C LEU A 86 -3.03 10.98 -14.97
N LEU A 87 -3.78 10.42 -14.03
CA LEU A 87 -5.09 9.82 -14.29
C LEU A 87 -6.24 10.83 -14.38
N SER A 88 -5.99 12.12 -14.16
CA SER A 88 -6.97 13.20 -14.37
C SER A 88 -6.76 13.94 -15.69
N LYS A 89 -5.65 13.66 -16.38
CA LYS A 89 -5.33 14.21 -17.71
C LYS A 89 -5.81 13.31 -18.86
N LYS A 90 -6.44 12.19 -18.51
CA LYS A 90 -7.11 11.25 -19.41
C LYS A 90 -8.59 11.36 -19.14
#